data_AF-A0A371WHS5-F1
#
_entry.id   AF-A0A371WHS5-F1
#
_cell.length_a   1.000
_cell.length_b   1.000
_cell.length_c   1.000
_cell.angle_alpha   90.00
_cell.angle_beta   90.00
_cell.angle_gamma   90.00
#
_symmetry.space_group_name_H-M   'P 1'
#
loop_
_entity.id
_entity.type
_entity.pdbx_description
1 polymer ?
#
loop_
_entity_poly.entity_id
_entity_poly.type
_entity_poly.pdbx_seq_one_letter_code
_entity_poly.pdbx_strand_id
1 'polypeptide(L)'
;MSYHMSKAIETSFDEAAARVTEALKVGVDYAPYMILGACNPHLAWRALQVEDKIDTMPPCNVVVREERPGPIEVTAIDPVASMSAIGDPKLAKIADGVRHLLTEVIQQL
;
A
#
# COMPACT_ATOMS: atom_id res chain seq x y z
N MET A 1 0.54 20.95 2.71
CA MET A 1 -0.23 20.13 3.68
C MET A 1 0.61 18.89 3.95
N SER A 2 0.82 18.49 5.21
CA SER A 2 1.57 17.26 5.51
C SER A 2 0.71 16.05 5.15
N TYR A 3 1.27 15.11 4.39
CA TYR A 3 0.61 13.86 3.99
C TYR A 3 0.92 12.69 4.95
N HIS A 4 1.67 12.94 6.04
CA HIS A 4 2.04 11.94 7.04
C HIS A 4 1.92 12.47 8.47
N MET A 5 1.81 11.55 9.43
CA MET A 5 1.89 11.79 10.87
C MET A 5 2.92 10.81 11.46
N SER A 6 3.78 11.26 12.36
CA SER A 6 4.82 10.42 12.97
C SER A 6 4.95 10.66 14.47
N LYS A 7 5.38 9.62 15.20
CA LYS A 7 5.68 9.66 16.63
C LYS A 7 6.79 8.66 16.95
N ALA A 8 7.82 9.10 17.65
CA ALA A 8 8.84 8.21 18.20
C ALA A 8 8.36 7.57 19.51
N ILE A 9 8.66 6.29 19.70
CA ILE A 9 8.36 5.52 20.91
C ILE A 9 9.57 4.69 21.32
N GLU A 10 9.80 4.53 22.62
CA GLU A 10 10.89 3.73 23.18
C GLU A 10 10.37 2.34 23.55
N THR A 11 10.37 1.43 22.58
CA THR A 11 9.96 0.02 22.78
C THR A 11 10.63 -0.86 21.71
N SER A 12 10.48 -2.18 21.83
CA SER A 12 10.94 -3.13 20.82
C SER A 12 10.08 -3.11 19.56
N PHE A 13 10.64 -3.56 18.43
CA PHE A 13 9.94 -3.63 17.15
C PHE A 13 8.67 -4.49 17.23
N ASP A 14 8.78 -5.68 17.83
CA ASP A 14 7.67 -6.63 17.93
C ASP A 14 6.53 -6.07 18.78
N GLU A 15 6.85 -5.38 19.87
CA GLU A 15 5.86 -4.72 20.72
C GLU A 15 5.20 -3.53 20.02
N ALA A 16 5.96 -2.73 19.27
CA ALA A 16 5.40 -1.66 18.45
C ALA A 16 4.40 -2.20 17.40
N ALA A 17 4.77 -3.27 16.69
CA ALA A 17 3.94 -3.91 15.68
C ALA A 17 2.65 -4.50 16.28
N ALA A 18 2.74 -5.17 17.44
CA ALA A 18 1.58 -5.73 18.13
C ALA A 18 0.57 -4.67 18.56
N ARG A 19 1.06 -3.56 19.15
CA ARG A 19 0.20 -2.46 19.62
C ARG A 19 -0.54 -1.77 18.48
N VAL A 20 0.14 -1.52 17.34
CA VAL A 20 -0.50 -0.95 16.15
C VAL A 20 -1.54 -1.91 15.59
N THR A 21 -1.21 -3.20 15.52
CA THR A 21 -2.11 -4.23 15.02
C THR A 21 -3.38 -4.31 15.86
N GLU A 22 -3.27 -4.29 17.19
CA GLU A 22 -4.43 -4.33 18.09
C GLU A 22 -5.28 -3.06 18.01
N ALA A 23 -4.65 -1.88 17.96
CA ALA A 23 -5.35 -0.61 17.86
C ALA A 23 -6.15 -0.44 16.55
N LEU A 24 -5.73 -1.12 15.48
CA LEU A 24 -6.38 -1.07 14.17
C LEU A 24 -7.43 -2.16 13.96
N LYS A 25 -7.56 -3.14 14.87
CA LYS A 25 -8.62 -4.16 14.81
C LYS A 25 -9.97 -3.53 15.13
N VAL A 26 -10.94 -3.70 14.23
CA VAL A 26 -12.34 -3.35 14.47
C VAL A 26 -13.08 -4.67 14.74
N GLY A 27 -13.71 -4.80 15.91
CA GLY A 27 -14.38 -6.02 16.37
C GLY A 27 -15.69 -6.32 15.62
N VAL A 28 -15.61 -6.47 14.30
CA VAL A 28 -16.73 -6.70 13.38
C VAL A 28 -16.46 -7.97 12.59
N ASP A 29 -17.50 -8.79 12.39
CA ASP A 29 -17.44 -9.93 11.49
C ASP A 29 -17.42 -9.43 10.04
N TYR A 30 -16.31 -9.63 9.36
CA TYR A 30 -16.17 -9.34 7.94
C TYR A 30 -16.36 -10.62 7.13
N ALA A 31 -16.96 -10.51 5.94
CA ALA A 31 -16.82 -11.54 4.91
C ALA A 31 -15.32 -11.75 4.60
N PRO A 32 -14.91 -12.92 4.08
CA PRO A 32 -13.50 -13.23 3.81
C PRO A 32 -12.77 -12.08 3.11
N TYR A 33 -11.73 -11.57 3.76
CA TYR A 33 -11.06 -10.33 3.38
C TYR A 33 -9.56 -10.42 3.69
N MET A 34 -8.73 -10.01 2.74
CA MET A 34 -7.28 -10.01 2.87
C MET A 34 -6.69 -8.79 2.16
N ILE A 35 -5.74 -8.11 2.81
CA ILE A 35 -4.92 -7.06 2.21
C ILE A 35 -3.50 -7.59 2.06
N LEU A 36 -2.99 -7.56 0.84
CA LEU A 36 -1.61 -7.89 0.51
C LEU A 36 -0.86 -6.59 0.20
N GLY A 37 0.26 -6.35 0.89
CA GLY A 37 1.18 -5.29 0.53
C GLY A 37 2.20 -5.78 -0.49
N ALA A 38 2.11 -5.31 -1.74
CA ALA A 38 3.09 -5.60 -2.78
C ALA A 38 4.07 -4.42 -2.96
N CYS A 39 5.36 -4.70 -3.11
CA CYS A 39 6.36 -3.68 -3.39
C CYS A 39 7.38 -4.22 -4.40
N ASN A 40 7.62 -3.46 -5.48
CA ASN A 40 8.72 -3.74 -6.39
C ASN A 40 9.99 -3.04 -5.87
N PRO A 41 11.01 -3.78 -5.38
CA PRO A 41 12.17 -3.19 -4.73
C PRO A 41 13.01 -2.31 -5.67
N HIS A 42 13.07 -2.63 -6.97
CA HIS A 42 13.81 -1.83 -7.95
C HIS A 42 13.13 -0.48 -8.21
N LEU A 43 11.79 -0.46 -8.27
CA LEU A 43 11.04 0.78 -8.46
C LEU A 43 10.98 1.61 -7.17
N ALA A 44 10.85 0.96 -6.02
CA ALA A 44 10.91 1.62 -4.71
C ALA A 44 12.27 2.29 -4.47
N TRP A 45 13.38 1.61 -4.80
CA TRP A 45 14.71 2.20 -4.72
C TRP A 45 14.84 3.45 -5.60
N ARG A 46 14.34 3.40 -6.83
CA ARG A 46 14.35 4.58 -7.73
C ARG A 46 13.50 5.72 -7.18
N ALA A 47 12.36 5.42 -6.58
CA ALA A 47 11.49 6.43 -5.97
C ALA A 47 12.18 7.13 -4.78
N LEU A 48 12.92 6.37 -3.96
CA LEU A 48 13.72 6.92 -2.85
C LEU A 48 14.81 7.88 -3.30
N GLN A 49 15.31 7.76 -4.55
CA GLN A 49 16.27 8.72 -5.12
C GLN A 49 15.61 10.05 -5.53
N VAL A 50 14.27 10.10 -5.56
CA VAL A 50 13.49 11.28 -5.96
C VAL A 50 12.85 11.96 -4.75
N GLU A 51 12.22 11.17 -3.87
CA GLU A 51 11.59 11.62 -2.63
C GLU A 51 12.06 10.70 -1.50
N ASP A 52 12.82 11.26 -0.55
CA ASP A 52 13.49 10.51 0.51
C ASP A 52 12.49 9.92 1.53
N LYS A 53 11.27 10.48 1.61
CA LYS A 53 10.19 10.00 2.49
C LYS A 53 9.16 9.13 1.78
N ILE A 54 9.44 8.68 0.55
CA ILE A 54 8.47 7.88 -0.20
C ILE A 54 8.16 6.53 0.47
N ASP A 55 9.06 6.05 1.31
CA ASP A 55 8.89 4.84 2.13
C ASP A 55 7.79 4.97 3.19
N THR A 56 7.36 6.19 3.50
CA THR A 56 6.20 6.44 4.37
C THR A 56 4.86 6.19 3.68
N MET A 57 4.86 6.05 2.35
CA MET A 57 3.66 5.70 1.59
C MET A 57 3.34 4.21 1.78
N PRO A 58 2.04 3.87 1.86
CA PRO A 58 1.64 2.46 1.87
C PRO A 58 2.20 1.72 0.66
N PRO A 59 2.56 0.43 0.80
CA PRO A 59 2.89 -0.41 -0.34
C PRO A 59 1.70 -0.49 -1.30
N CYS A 60 1.93 -1.05 -2.49
CA CYS A 60 0.84 -1.29 -3.44
C CYS A 60 -0.10 -2.34 -2.88
N ASN A 61 -1.16 -1.88 -2.20
CA ASN A 61 -2.15 -2.75 -1.60
C ASN A 61 -2.97 -3.44 -2.69
N VAL A 62 -3.08 -4.76 -2.56
CA VAL A 62 -4.01 -5.60 -3.32
C VAL A 62 -4.96 -6.24 -2.32
N VAL A 63 -6.26 -6.00 -2.52
CA VAL A 63 -7.33 -6.49 -1.67
C VAL A 63 -7.99 -7.68 -2.34
N VAL A 64 -8.12 -8.78 -1.62
CA VAL A 64 -8.91 -9.94 -2.02
C VAL A 64 -10.10 -10.00 -1.08
N ARG A 65 -11.32 -9.91 -1.62
CA ARG A 65 -12.53 -9.92 -0.80
C ARG A 65 -13.67 -10.69 -1.45
N GLU A 66 -14.49 -11.30 -0.61
CA GLU A 66 -15.76 -11.89 -1.00
C GLU A 66 -16.89 -10.92 -0.64
N GLU A 67 -17.51 -10.26 -1.62
CA GLU A 67 -18.61 -9.32 -1.34
C GLU A 67 -19.92 -10.02 -0.98
N ARG A 68 -20.13 -11.21 -1.55
CA ARG A 68 -21.27 -12.13 -1.33
C ARG A 68 -20.78 -13.56 -1.56
N PRO A 69 -21.45 -14.60 -1.01
CA PRO A 69 -21.03 -15.99 -1.17
C PRO A 69 -20.79 -16.37 -2.65
N GLY A 70 -19.56 -16.77 -2.97
CA GLY A 70 -19.15 -17.22 -4.31
C GLY A 70 -18.11 -16.33 -4.99
N PRO A 71 -18.47 -15.14 -5.50
CA PRO A 71 -17.54 -14.30 -6.27
C PRO A 71 -16.48 -13.64 -5.38
N ILE A 72 -15.22 -13.83 -5.77
CA ILE A 72 -14.06 -13.14 -5.19
C ILE A 72 -13.71 -11.95 -6.07
N GLU A 73 -13.62 -10.78 -5.46
CA GLU A 73 -13.08 -9.57 -6.08
C GLU A 73 -11.61 -9.40 -5.69
N VAL A 74 -10.78 -9.05 -6.66
CA VAL A 74 -9.39 -8.66 -6.45
C VAL A 74 -9.19 -7.23 -6.93
N THR A 75 -8.83 -6.34 -6.02
CA THR A 75 -8.72 -4.89 -6.29
C THR A 75 -7.31 -4.42 -5.93
N ALA A 76 -6.59 -3.87 -6.90
CA ALA A 76 -5.28 -3.26 -6.67
C ALA A 76 -5.41 -1.73 -6.57
N ILE A 77 -4.56 -1.14 -5.74
CA ILE A 77 -4.40 0.32 -5.68
C ILE A 77 -3.84 0.86 -7.00
N ASP A 78 -4.29 2.06 -7.42
CA ASP A 78 -3.63 2.79 -8.52
C ASP A 78 -2.48 3.64 -7.95
N PRO A 79 -1.21 3.27 -8.20
CA PRO A 79 -0.07 3.99 -7.64
C PRO A 79 0.01 5.43 -8.16
N VAL A 80 -0.48 5.74 -9.36
CA VAL A 80 -0.47 7.11 -9.92
C VAL A 80 -1.45 7.99 -9.16
N ALA A 81 -2.65 7.49 -8.91
CA ALA A 81 -3.64 8.20 -8.11
C ALA A 81 -3.17 8.37 -6.65
N SER A 82 -2.61 7.32 -6.04
CA SER A 82 -2.19 7.34 -4.64
C SER A 82 -0.98 8.21 -4.36
N MET A 83 -0.06 8.35 -5.32
CA MET A 83 1.12 9.21 -5.18
C MET A 83 0.87 10.66 -5.64
N SER A 84 -0.32 10.97 -6.17
CA SER A 84 -0.65 12.30 -6.72
C SER A 84 -0.47 13.45 -5.73
N ALA A 85 -0.66 13.18 -4.43
CA ALA A 85 -0.50 14.18 -3.36
C ALA A 85 0.93 14.72 -3.21
N ILE A 86 1.94 14.00 -3.71
CA ILE A 86 3.35 14.43 -3.65
C ILE A 86 3.66 15.46 -4.75
N GLY A 87 3.00 15.35 -5.90
CA GLY A 87 3.10 16.34 -6.98
C GLY A 87 4.43 16.36 -7.76
N ASP A 88 5.31 15.35 -7.61
CA ASP A 88 6.56 15.26 -8.39
C ASP A 88 6.33 14.49 -9.72
N PRO A 89 6.53 15.12 -10.89
CA PRO A 89 6.38 14.47 -12.19
C PRO A 89 7.34 13.28 -12.43
N LYS A 90 8.49 13.23 -11.77
CA LYS A 90 9.43 12.10 -11.85
C LYS A 90 8.85 10.89 -11.13
N LEU A 91 8.20 11.09 -9.98
CA LEU A 91 7.50 10.02 -9.27
C LEU A 91 6.32 9.49 -10.08
N ALA A 92 5.57 10.35 -10.77
CA ALA A 92 4.46 9.93 -11.64
C ALA A 92 4.92 8.91 -12.70
N LYS A 93 6.10 9.11 -13.31
CA LYS A 93 6.67 8.16 -14.28
C LYS A 93 7.05 6.81 -13.66
N ILE A 94 7.54 6.83 -12.41
CA ILE A 94 7.85 5.59 -11.68
C ILE A 94 6.54 4.86 -11.34
N ALA A 95 5.53 5.60 -10.88
CA ALA A 95 4.20 5.10 -10.57
C ALA A 95 3.51 4.49 -11.80
N ASP A 96 3.67 5.07 -12.99
CA ASP A 96 3.17 4.48 -14.24
C ASP A 96 3.76 3.08 -14.50
N GLY A 97 5.06 2.90 -14.24
CA GLY A 97 5.71 1.60 -14.35
C GLY A 97 5.15 0.57 -13.36
N VAL A 98 4.87 0.99 -12.12
CA VAL A 98 4.22 0.14 -11.12
C VAL A 98 2.79 -0.20 -11.55
N ARG A 99 2.03 0.77 -12.09
CA ARG A 99 0.67 0.56 -12.57
C ARG A 99 0.62 -0.49 -13.67
N HIS A 100 1.55 -0.46 -14.62
CA HIS A 100 1.61 -1.49 -15.66
C HIS A 100 1.83 -2.89 -15.09
N LEU A 101 2.77 -3.06 -14.16
CA LEU A 101 3.02 -4.35 -13.51
C LEU A 101 1.80 -4.87 -12.75
N LEU A 102 1.12 -4.01 -11.98
CA LEU A 102 -0.11 -4.39 -11.27
C LEU A 102 -1.23 -4.74 -12.25
N THR A 103 -1.37 -4.00 -13.34
CA THR A 103 -2.37 -4.27 -14.39
C THR A 103 -2.14 -5.64 -15.01
N GLU A 104 -0.89 -5.99 -15.34
CA GLU A 104 -0.54 -7.30 -15.88
C GLU A 104 -0.90 -8.43 -14.92
N VAL A 105 -0.60 -8.28 -13.63
CA VAL A 105 -0.95 -9.28 -12.62
C VAL A 105 -2.47 -9.45 -12.51
N ILE A 106 -3.24 -8.35 -12.43
CA ILE A 106 -4.70 -8.41 -12.31
C ILE A 106 -5.35 -9.03 -13.56
N GLN A 107 -4.83 -8.75 -14.75
CA GLN A 107 -5.35 -9.31 -16.01
C GLN A 107 -5.08 -10.81 -16.18
N GLN A 108 -4.18 -11.39 -15.39
CA GLN A 108 -3.81 -12.81 -15.46
C GLN A 108 -4.58 -13.70 -14.46
N LEU A 109 -5.43 -13.10 -13.62
CA LEU A 109 -6.30 -13.81 -12.68
C LEU A 109 -7.57 -14.34 -13.38
#